data_AF-A0A6N7URW7-F1
#
_entry.id   AF-A0A6N7URW7-F1
#
_cell.length_a   1.000
_cell.length_b   1.000
_cell.length_c   1.000
_cell.angle_alpha   90.00
_cell.angle_beta   90.00
_cell.angle_gamma   90.00
#
_symmetry.space_group_name_H-M   'P 1'
#
loop_
_entity.id
_entity.type
_entity.pdbx_description
1 polymer ?
#
loop_
_entity_poly.entity_id
_entity_poly.type
_entity_poly.pdbx_seq_one_letter_code
_entity_poly.pdbx_strand_id
1 'polypeptide(L)' 'MENQSFFKTKAGGLTLVFLIMMLAFGIIMAGLGLSNDVLCTVGFLMVIAAMLYSPIRVFIIERKK' A
#
# COMPACT_ATOMS: atom_id res chain seq x y z
N MET A 1 13.21 -25.23 9.56
CA MET A 1 12.73 -24.84 10.90
C MET A 1 12.55 -23.32 10.87
N GLU A 2 11.36 -22.89 11.28
CA GLU A 2 10.78 -21.54 11.32
C GLU A 2 10.51 -20.81 9.99
N ASN A 3 9.22 -20.75 9.65
CA ASN A 3 8.61 -19.93 8.60
C ASN A 3 8.87 -18.44 8.88
N GLN A 4 10.07 -17.94 8.58
CA GLN A 4 10.37 -16.51 8.56
C GLN A 4 9.63 -15.91 7.36
N SER A 5 8.33 -15.68 7.57
CA SER A 5 7.37 -15.18 6.59
C SER A 5 7.99 -14.04 5.79
N PHE A 6 7.93 -14.12 4.46
CA PHE A 6 8.45 -13.11 3.54
C PHE A 6 8.02 -11.69 3.97
N PHE A 7 6.81 -11.60 4.55
CA PHE A 7 6.15 -10.46 5.18
C PHE A 7 6.91 -9.81 6.36
N LYS A 8 7.77 -10.54 7.06
CA LYS A 8 8.55 -10.06 8.22
C LYS A 8 9.85 -9.35 7.79
N THR A 9 10.27 -9.53 6.54
CA THR A 9 11.50 -8.94 6.00
C THR A 9 11.26 -7.50 5.52
N LYS A 10 12.29 -6.66 5.53
CA LYS A 10 12.17 -5.27 5.03
C LYS A 10 11.74 -5.25 3.56
N ALA A 11 12.34 -6.10 2.72
CA ALA A 11 12.01 -6.19 1.31
C ALA A 11 10.57 -6.68 1.07
N GLY A 12 10.14 -7.75 1.77
CA GLY A 12 8.80 -8.33 1.59
C GLY A 12 7.65 -7.44 2.05
N GLY A 13 7.87 -6.62 3.09
CA GLY A 13 6.88 -5.62 3.50
C GLY A 13 6.75 -4.44 2.53
N LEU A 14 7.77 -4.15 1.71
CA LEU A 14 7.71 -3.11 0.67
C LEU A 14 7.05 -3.63 -0.61
N THR A 15 7.32 -4.87 -1.00
CA THR A 15 6.65 -5.49 -2.17
C THR A 15 5.15 -5.65 -1.96
N LEU A 16 4.70 -5.91 -0.73
CA LEU A 16 3.28 -5.98 -0.44
C LEU A 16 2.56 -4.64 -0.64
N VAL A 17 3.18 -3.55 -0.20
CA VAL A 17 2.65 -2.19 -0.38
C VAL A 17 2.62 -1.82 -1.85
N PHE A 18 3.64 -2.23 -2.60
CA PHE A 18 3.68 -2.06 -4.04
C PHE A 18 2.51 -2.77 -4.75
N LEU A 19 2.17 -4.00 -4.35
CA LEU A 19 1.00 -4.70 -4.89
C LEU A 19 -0.32 -3.99 -4.55
N ILE A 20 -0.46 -3.47 -3.33
CA ILE A 20 -1.63 -2.69 -2.91
C ILE A 20 -1.74 -1.40 -3.73
N MET A 21 -0.61 -0.73 -4.01
CA MET A 21 -0.57 0.44 -4.89
C MET A 21 -1.03 0.11 -6.31
N MET A 22 -0.60 -1.03 -6.85
CA MET A 22 -0.99 -1.47 -8.19
C MET A 22 -2.51 -1.69 -8.30
N LEU A 23 -3.13 -2.28 -7.27
CA LEU A 23 -4.57 -2.41 -7.15
C LEU A 23 -5.27 -1.05 -7.04
N ALA A 24 -4.73 -0.13 -6.24
CA ALA A 24 -5.30 1.21 -6.09
C ALA A 24 -5.33 1.97 -7.41
N PHE A 25 -4.26 1.90 -8.22
CA PHE A 25 -4.25 2.48 -9.56
C PHE A 25 -5.29 1.85 -10.50
N GLY A 26 -5.50 0.54 -10.42
CA GLY A 26 -6.56 -0.14 -11.18
C GLY A 26 -7.96 0.36 -10.81
N ILE A 27 -8.22 0.59 -9.52
CA ILE A 27 -9.50 1.14 -9.02
C ILE A 27 -9.70 2.58 -9.52
N ILE A 28 -8.65 3.41 -9.51
CA ILE A 28 -8.72 4.78 -10.03
C ILE A 28 -9.01 4.77 -11.53
N MET A 29 -8.33 3.92 -12.32
CA MET A 29 -8.61 3.78 -13.76
C MET A 29 -10.05 3.35 -14.02
N ALA A 30 -10.56 2.38 -13.26
CA ALA A 30 -11.96 1.94 -13.38
C ALA A 30 -12.95 3.04 -12.99
N GLY A 31 -12.65 3.80 -11.92
CA GLY A 31 -13.46 4.94 -11.49
C GLY A 31 -13.52 6.05 -12.54
N LEU A 32 -12.39 6.37 -13.17
CA LEU A 32 -12.32 7.35 -14.26
C LEU A 32 -13.10 6.88 -15.49
N GLY A 33 -12.98 5.61 -15.88
CA GLY A 33 -13.71 5.04 -17.01
C GLY A 33 -15.23 5.03 -16.82
N LEU A 34 -15.69 4.91 -15.56
CA LEU A 34 -17.11 4.90 -15.20
C LEU A 34 -17.65 6.28 -14.79
N SER A 35 -16.84 7.36 -14.89
CA SER A 35 -17.20 8.70 -14.40
C SER A 35 -17.69 8.70 -12.95
N ASN A 36 -17.15 7.80 -12.13
CA ASN A 36 -17.60 7.57 -10.77
C ASN A 36 -16.59 8.13 -9.77
N ASP A 37 -16.90 9.31 -9.26
CA ASP A 37 -16.06 10.05 -8.32
C ASP A 37 -15.81 9.28 -7.02
N VAL A 38 -16.75 8.41 -6.61
CA VAL A 38 -16.61 7.61 -5.37
C VAL A 38 -15.48 6.59 -5.54
N LEU A 39 -15.42 5.89 -6.68
CA LEU A 39 -14.36 4.92 -6.97
C LEU A 39 -12.99 5.58 -7.05
N CYS A 40 -12.91 6.77 -7.68
CA CYS A 40 -11.67 7.56 -7.71
C CYS A 40 -11.23 7.96 -6.31
N THR A 41 -12.16 8.45 -5.48
CA THR A 41 -11.87 8.89 -4.11
C THR A 41 -11.37 7.73 -3.24
N VAL A 42 -12.00 6.55 -3.35
CA VAL A 42 -11.57 5.34 -2.63
C VAL A 42 -10.18 4.89 -3.07
N GLY A 43 -9.91 4.86 -4.38
CA GLY A 43 -8.57 4.53 -4.89
C GLY A 43 -7.51 5.52 -4.42
N PHE A 44 -7.84 6.82 -4.38
CA PHE A 44 -6.94 7.86 -3.89
C PHE A 44 -6.64 7.73 -2.39
N LEU A 45 -7.65 7.43 -1.56
CA LEU A 45 -7.48 7.11 -0.14
C LEU A 45 -6.53 5.92 0.08
N MET A 46 -6.65 4.90 -0.77
CA MET A 46 -5.77 3.72 -0.74
C MET A 46 -4.31 4.08 -1.05
N VAL A 47 -4.08 4.97 -2.02
CA VAL A 47 -2.74 5.49 -2.37
C VAL A 47 -2.14 6.28 -1.21
N ILE A 48 -2.93 7.16 -0.57
CA ILE A 48 -2.47 7.92 0.60
C ILE A 48 -2.07 6.97 1.73
N ALA A 49 -2.89 5.96 2.04
CA ALA A 49 -2.58 4.98 3.07
C ALA A 49 -1.28 4.20 2.78
N ALA A 50 -1.06 3.83 1.52
CA ALA A 50 0.16 3.16 1.09
C ALA A 50 1.39 4.08 1.12
N MET A 51 1.25 5.37 0.77
CA MET A 51 2.31 6.37 0.93
C MET A 51 2.68 6.58 2.40
N LEU A 52 1.70 6.54 3.30
CA LEU A 52 1.89 6.63 4.76
C LEU A 52 2.53 5.38 5.37
N TYR A 53 2.43 4.22 4.73
CA TYR A 53 3.12 3.01 5.21
C TYR A 53 4.65 3.20 5.21
N SER A 54 5.22 3.88 4.22
CA SER A 54 6.65 4.16 4.15
C SER A 54 7.19 4.94 5.37
N PRO A 55 6.67 6.14 5.71
CA PRO A 55 7.09 6.86 6.90
C PRO A 55 6.69 6.16 8.20
N ILE A 56 5.53 5.50 8.30
CA ILE A 56 5.17 4.76 9.53
C ILE A 56 6.19 3.65 9.80
N ARG A 57 6.60 2.92 8.77
CA ARG A 57 7.57 1.84 8.94
C ARG A 57 8.96 2.35 9.31
N VAL A 58 9.41 3.43 8.67
CA VAL A 58 10.74 4.03 8.92
C VAL A 58 10.79 4.79 10.26
N PHE A 59 9.76 5.57 10.59
CA PHE A 59 9.74 6.43 11.78
C PHE A 59 9.25 5.73 13.04
N ILE A 60 8.35 4.73 12.95
CA ILE A 60 7.76 4.07 14.13
C ILE A 60 8.39 2.70 14.38
N ILE A 61 8.52 1.86 13.34
CA ILE A 61 8.96 0.47 13.51
C ILE A 61 10.49 0.37 13.59
N GLU A 62 11.24 1.09 12.75
CA GLU A 62 12.71 1.05 12.80
C GLU A 62 13.32 1.84 13.97
N ARG A 63 12.68 2.91 14.44
CA ARG A 63 13.16 3.68 15.61
C ARG A 63 13.03 2.93 16.94
N LYS A 64 12.17 1.92 17.03
CA LYS A 64 11.95 1.10 18.23
C LYS A 64 12.80 -0.17 18.30
N LYS A 65 13.57 -0.47 17.25
CA LYS A 65 14.43 -1.65 17.18
C LYS A 65 15.90 -1.26 17.39
#